data_AF-A0A356XED8-F1
#
_entry.id   AF-A0A356XED8-F1
#
_cell.length_a   1.000
_cell.length_b   1.000
_cell.length_c   1.000
_cell.angle_alpha   90.00
_cell.angle_beta   90.00
_cell.angle_gamma   90.00
#
_symmetry.space_group_name_H-M   'P 1'
#
loop_
_entity.id
_entity.type
_entity.pdbx_description
1 polymer ?
#
loop_
_entity_poly.entity_id
_entity_poly.type
_entity_poly.pdbx_seq_one_letter_code
_entity_poly.pdbx_strand_id
1 'polypeptide(L)'
;MSSKLLELKDRNAKWFDAIGTPTAASLSRLVENGGWEDLVLLCECMHERNIARIADILASFGHSKKLLLISGPSSSGKTTFAKRLSIHLRVMGLCPLVISLDTYFLNKDQSPIGPDGKPDLETID
;
A
#
# COMPACT_ATOMS: atom_id res chain seq x y z
N MET A 1 -10.69 -2.40 20.68
CA MET A 1 -10.48 -2.16 19.23
C MET A 1 -10.29 -0.67 19.03
N SER A 2 -9.28 -0.19 18.30
CA SER A 2 -9.06 1.26 18.09
C SER A 2 -10.27 1.89 17.38
N SER A 3 -10.71 3.09 17.81
CA SER A 3 -11.84 3.83 17.21
C SER A 3 -11.66 4.01 15.70
N LYS A 4 -10.41 4.24 15.25
CA LYS A 4 -10.04 4.36 13.85
C LYS A 4 -10.32 3.11 13.03
N LEU A 5 -10.12 1.94 13.63
CA LEU A 5 -10.37 0.66 12.94
C LEU A 5 -11.86 0.42 12.74
N LEU A 6 -12.69 0.87 13.68
CA LEU A 6 -14.14 0.78 13.55
C LEU A 6 -14.65 1.71 12.43
N GLU A 7 -14.21 2.97 12.41
CA GLU A 7 -14.51 3.91 11.32
C GLU A 7 -14.17 3.34 9.93
N LEU A 8 -13.01 2.69 9.83
CA LEU A 8 -12.56 2.07 8.57
C LEU A 8 -13.45 0.90 8.16
N LYS A 9 -13.85 0.05 9.10
CA LYS A 9 -14.77 -1.06 8.84
C LYS A 9 -16.12 -0.55 8.37
N ASP A 10 -16.68 0.45 9.04
CA ASP A 10 -17.99 1.02 8.69
C ASP A 10 -17.95 1.67 7.30
N ARG A 11 -16.87 2.39 6.99
CA ARG A 11 -16.69 2.99 5.67
C ARG A 11 -16.61 1.93 4.57
N ASN A 12 -15.88 0.85 4.81
CA ASN A 12 -15.75 -0.24 3.84
C ASN A 12 -17.08 -0.97 3.66
N ALA A 13 -17.83 -1.23 4.74
CA ALA A 13 -19.15 -1.85 4.67
C ALA A 13 -20.11 -1.02 3.81
N LYS A 14 -20.19 0.31 4.05
CA LYS A 14 -20.99 1.22 3.22
C LYS A 14 -20.59 1.20 1.74
N TRP A 15 -19.30 1.05 1.45
CA TRP A 15 -18.84 0.96 0.07
C TRP A 15 -19.26 -0.36 -0.58
N PHE A 16 -19.10 -1.49 0.10
CA PHE A 16 -19.55 -2.80 -0.37
C PHE A 16 -21.07 -2.84 -0.64
N ASP A 17 -21.86 -2.23 0.24
CA ASP A 17 -23.30 -2.03 0.01
C ASP A 17 -23.54 -1.23 -1.29
N ALA A 18 -22.84 -0.11 -1.47
CA ALA A 18 -23.03 0.78 -2.61
C ALA A 18 -22.68 0.13 -3.96
N ILE A 19 -21.74 -0.82 -3.99
CA ILE A 19 -21.38 -1.58 -5.19
C ILE A 19 -22.13 -2.92 -5.30
N GLY A 20 -23.15 -3.15 -4.48
CA GLY A 20 -24.01 -4.34 -4.56
C GLY A 20 -23.38 -5.63 -4.05
N THR A 21 -22.30 -5.55 -3.28
CA THR A 21 -21.59 -6.72 -2.70
C THR A 21 -21.51 -6.69 -1.16
N PRO A 22 -22.63 -6.43 -0.44
CA PRO A 22 -22.63 -6.28 1.02
C PRO A 22 -22.15 -7.53 1.79
N THR A 23 -22.25 -8.70 1.14
CA THR A 23 -21.93 -10.00 1.74
C THR A 23 -21.07 -10.86 0.82
N ALA A 24 -20.40 -11.86 1.39
CA ALA A 24 -19.68 -12.88 0.61
C ALA A 24 -20.61 -13.60 -0.39
N ALA A 25 -21.86 -13.88 -0.02
CA ALA A 25 -22.83 -14.54 -0.91
C ALA A 25 -23.20 -13.67 -2.12
N SER A 26 -23.41 -12.35 -1.92
CA SER A 26 -23.66 -11.42 -3.04
C SER A 26 -22.45 -11.27 -3.95
N LEU A 27 -21.24 -11.27 -3.37
CA LEU A 27 -19.99 -11.23 -4.12
C LEU A 27 -19.84 -12.49 -4.99
N SER A 28 -20.04 -13.68 -4.42
CA SER A 28 -19.97 -14.94 -5.16
C SER A 28 -20.93 -14.96 -6.35
N ARG A 29 -22.19 -14.58 -6.14
CA ARG A 29 -23.18 -14.51 -7.24
C ARG A 29 -22.77 -13.53 -8.34
N LEU A 30 -22.21 -12.37 -7.96
CA LEU A 30 -21.74 -11.39 -8.94
C LEU A 30 -20.61 -11.97 -9.80
N VAL A 31 -19.67 -12.70 -9.19
CA VAL A 31 -18.57 -13.37 -9.91
C VAL A 31 -19.09 -14.49 -10.80
N GLU A 32 -19.99 -15.34 -10.28
CA GLU A 32 -20.62 -16.44 -11.04
C GLU A 32 -21.39 -15.93 -12.27
N ASN A 33 -22.00 -14.75 -12.18
CA ASN A 33 -22.72 -14.11 -13.28
C ASN A 33 -21.80 -13.33 -14.24
N GLY A 34 -20.48 -13.40 -14.08
CA GLY A 34 -19.50 -12.76 -14.96
C GLY A 34 -19.20 -11.29 -14.67
N GLY A 35 -19.74 -10.71 -13.59
CA GLY A 35 -19.55 -9.29 -13.23
C GLY A 35 -18.21 -8.95 -12.57
N TRP A 36 -17.25 -9.88 -12.54
CA TRP A 36 -16.00 -9.72 -11.80
C TRP A 36 -15.07 -8.67 -12.40
N GLU A 37 -15.11 -8.46 -13.73
CA GLU A 37 -14.28 -7.46 -14.41
C GLU A 37 -14.63 -6.04 -13.94
N ASP A 38 -15.93 -5.71 -13.93
CA ASP A 38 -16.42 -4.43 -13.42
C ASP A 38 -16.07 -4.24 -11.94
N LEU A 39 -16.15 -5.31 -11.14
CA LEU A 39 -15.77 -5.25 -9.73
C LEU A 39 -14.27 -4.94 -9.57
N VAL A 40 -13.40 -5.56 -10.36
CA VAL A 40 -11.95 -5.27 -10.35
C VAL A 40 -11.71 -3.82 -10.70
N LEU A 41 -12.33 -3.30 -11.77
CA LEU A 41 -12.21 -1.90 -12.18
C LEU A 41 -12.69 -0.94 -11.07
N LEU A 42 -13.81 -1.24 -10.42
CA LEU A 42 -14.31 -0.44 -9.29
C LEU A 42 -13.33 -0.43 -8.12
N CYS A 43 -12.74 -1.59 -7.80
CA CYS A 43 -11.72 -1.70 -6.74
C CYS A 43 -10.47 -0.90 -7.09
N GLU A 44 -9.96 -1.02 -8.32
CA GLU A 44 -8.80 -0.28 -8.80
C GLU A 44 -9.04 1.23 -8.79
N CYS A 45 -10.20 1.70 -9.26
CA CYS A 45 -10.59 3.11 -9.18
C CYS A 45 -10.68 3.59 -7.73
N MET A 46 -11.20 2.77 -6.82
CA MET A 46 -11.27 3.12 -5.40
C MET A 46 -9.87 3.24 -4.78
N HIS A 47 -8.96 2.33 -5.11
CA HIS A 47 -7.56 2.42 -4.70
C HIS A 47 -6.87 3.67 -5.27
N GLU A 48 -7.06 3.94 -6.56
CA GLU A 48 -6.48 5.10 -7.23
C GLU A 48 -6.96 6.42 -6.63
N ARG A 49 -8.27 6.55 -6.38
CA ARG A 49 -8.87 7.69 -5.70
C ARG A 49 -8.30 7.89 -4.29
N ASN A 50 -8.04 6.80 -3.56
CA ASN A 50 -7.44 6.89 -2.23
C ASN A 50 -5.98 7.37 -2.29
N ILE A 51 -5.20 6.91 -3.27
CA ILE A 51 -3.82 7.36 -3.48
C ILE A 51 -3.79 8.85 -3.85
N ALA A 52 -4.65 9.28 -4.78
CA ALA A 52 -4.79 10.68 -5.16
C ALA A 52 -5.09 11.57 -3.94
N ARG A 53 -6.06 11.16 -3.11
CA ARG A 53 -6.40 11.88 -1.87
C ARG A 53 -5.22 11.99 -0.90
N ILE A 54 -4.40 10.94 -0.80
CA ILE A 54 -3.19 10.99 0.03
C ILE A 54 -2.18 11.96 -0.57
N ALA A 55 -2.00 11.96 -1.89
CA ALA A 55 -1.13 12.91 -2.57
C ALA A 55 -1.59 14.37 -2.36
N ASP A 56 -2.89 14.64 -2.44
CA ASP A 56 -3.46 15.97 -2.15
C ASP A 56 -3.12 16.45 -0.73
N ILE A 57 -3.31 15.57 0.27
CA ILE A 57 -2.97 15.85 1.65
C ILE A 57 -1.47 16.14 1.77
N LEU A 58 -0.61 15.33 1.14
CA LEU A 58 0.83 15.51 1.21
C LEU A 58 1.29 16.81 0.54
N ALA A 59 0.72 17.15 -0.61
CA ALA A 59 1.01 18.38 -1.34
C ALA A 59 0.59 19.62 -0.55
N SER A 60 -0.46 19.53 0.27
CA SER A 60 -0.89 20.64 1.15
C SER A 60 0.16 21.05 2.18
N PHE A 61 1.11 20.16 2.53
CA PHE A 61 2.21 20.49 3.43
C PHE A 61 3.39 21.22 2.74
N GLY A 62 3.36 21.37 1.41
CA GLY A 62 4.46 21.93 0.62
C GLY A 62 5.78 21.21 0.84
N HIS A 63 6.89 21.96 0.88
CA HIS A 63 8.24 21.41 1.06
C HIS A 63 8.63 21.16 2.53
N SER A 64 7.69 21.28 3.48
CA SER A 64 7.98 21.14 4.91
C SER A 64 8.23 19.70 5.34
N LYS A 65 7.64 18.72 4.65
CA LYS A 65 7.81 17.29 4.91
C LYS A 65 8.84 16.72 3.93
N LYS A 66 9.95 16.21 4.46
CA LYS A 66 11.07 15.67 3.67
C LYS A 66 11.14 14.14 3.63
N LEU A 67 10.35 13.46 4.47
CA LEU A 67 10.39 12.01 4.63
C LEU A 67 8.99 11.43 4.82
N LEU A 68 8.67 10.42 4.01
CA LEU A 68 7.48 9.61 4.12
C LEU A 68 7.91 8.16 4.37
N LEU A 69 7.43 7.58 5.47
CA LEU A 69 7.71 6.18 5.82
C LEU A 69 6.47 5.34 5.54
N ILE A 70 6.64 4.30 4.72
CA ILE A 70 5.57 3.36 4.36
C ILE A 70 5.86 2.04 5.07
N SER A 71 5.08 1.74 6.10
CA SER A 71 5.21 0.50 6.88
C SER A 71 4.07 -0.47 6.58
N GLY A 72 4.32 -1.75 6.89
CA GLY A 72 3.38 -2.84 6.64
C GLY A 72 4.10 -4.19 6.51
N PRO A 73 3.41 -5.31 6.72
CA PRO A 73 3.99 -6.65 6.60
C PRO A 73 4.55 -6.91 5.20
N SER A 74 5.41 -7.92 5.06
CA SER A 74 5.89 -8.36 3.74
C SER A 74 4.70 -8.67 2.82
N SER A 75 4.85 -8.42 1.52
CA SER A 75 3.80 -8.61 0.50
C SER A 75 2.54 -7.72 0.64
N SER A 76 2.49 -6.74 1.54
CA SER A 76 1.33 -5.83 1.67
C SER A 76 1.23 -4.76 0.57
N GLY A 77 2.04 -4.86 -0.49
CA GLY A 77 2.04 -3.91 -1.61
C GLY A 77 2.76 -2.59 -1.36
N LYS A 78 3.63 -2.48 -0.33
CA LYS A 78 4.36 -1.24 0.01
C LYS A 78 5.10 -0.62 -1.17
N THR A 79 5.88 -1.43 -1.89
CA THR A 79 6.69 -1.00 -3.03
C THR A 79 5.81 -0.50 -4.17
N THR A 80 4.69 -1.18 -4.43
CA THR A 80 3.70 -0.77 -5.43
C THR A 80 3.02 0.53 -5.03
N PHE A 81 2.58 0.65 -3.77
CA PHE A 81 1.97 1.86 -3.24
C PHE A 81 2.93 3.06 -3.30
N ALA A 82 4.19 2.90 -2.90
CA ALA A 82 5.21 3.94 -2.95
C ALA A 82 5.43 4.44 -4.39
N LYS A 83 5.51 3.52 -5.36
CA LYS A 83 5.66 3.86 -6.78
C LYS A 83 4.44 4.63 -7.31
N ARG A 84 3.21 4.14 -7.06
CA ARG A 84 1.98 4.83 -7.50
C ARG A 84 1.86 6.21 -6.86
N LEU A 85 2.09 6.32 -5.55
CA LEU A 85 2.05 7.60 -4.84
C LEU A 85 3.10 8.57 -5.39
N SER A 86 4.31 8.10 -5.73
CA SER A 86 5.35 8.93 -6.36
C SER A 86 4.87 9.53 -7.70
N ILE A 87 4.14 8.76 -8.51
CA ILE A 87 3.57 9.25 -9.77
C ILE A 87 2.57 10.37 -9.50
N HIS A 88 1.63 10.18 -8.56
CA HIS A 88 0.67 11.23 -8.19
C HIS A 88 1.36 12.51 -7.72
N LEU A 89 2.35 12.39 -6.84
CA LEU A 89 3.11 13.54 -6.35
C LEU A 89 3.84 14.27 -7.49
N ARG A 90 4.40 13.54 -8.47
CA ARG A 90 5.03 14.11 -9.68
C ARG A 90 4.06 14.86 -10.58
N VAL A 91 2.84 14.35 -10.74
CA VAL A 91 1.77 15.08 -11.47
C VAL A 91 1.50 16.44 -10.81
N MET A 92 1.62 16.52 -9.49
CA MET A 92 1.47 17.77 -8.71
C MET A 92 2.75 18.63 -8.68
N GLY A 93 3.79 18.28 -9.43
CA GLY A 93 5.06 19.00 -9.49
C GLY A 93 6.04 18.68 -8.36
N LEU A 94 5.76 17.70 -7.51
CA LEU A 94 6.66 17.24 -6.45
C LEU A 94 7.55 16.09 -6.95
N CYS A 95 8.84 16.11 -6.61
CA CYS A 95 9.80 15.10 -7.07
C CYS A 95 10.30 14.21 -5.92
N PRO A 96 9.47 13.30 -5.37
CA PRO A 96 9.90 12.41 -4.29
C PRO A 96 10.87 11.33 -4.81
N LEU A 97 11.90 11.06 -4.01
CA LEU A 97 12.79 9.91 -4.18
C LEU A 97 12.21 8.71 -3.43
N VAL A 98 11.92 7.63 -4.14
CA VAL A 98 11.43 6.37 -3.55
C VAL A 98 12.63 5.48 -3.24
N ILE A 99 12.81 5.14 -1.97
CA ILE A 99 13.87 4.23 -1.50
C ILE A 99 13.18 2.96 -0.97
N SER A 100 13.60 1.80 -1.46
CA SER A 100 13.18 0.51 -0.91
C SER A 100 14.26 -0.03 0.02
N LEU A 101 13.88 -0.48 1.20
CA LEU A 101 14.77 -1.17 2.13
C LEU A 101 14.84 -2.68 1.85
N ASP A 102 13.98 -3.22 0.98
CA ASP A 102 13.94 -4.66 0.68
C ASP A 102 15.26 -5.15 0.02
N THR A 103 16.01 -4.27 -0.62
CA THR A 103 17.32 -4.55 -1.25
C THR A 103 18.51 -4.05 -0.43
N TYR A 104 18.27 -3.62 0.82
CA TYR A 104 19.32 -3.12 1.69
C TYR A 104 20.13 -4.27 2.32
N PHE A 105 19.50 -5.42 2.55
CA PHE A 105 20.13 -6.58 3.17
C PHE A 105 20.75 -7.51 2.12
N LEU A 106 21.95 -8.00 2.41
CA LEU A 106 22.56 -9.10 1.66
C LEU A 106 21.72 -10.37 1.83
N ASN A 107 21.71 -11.23 0.81
CA ASN A 107 21.11 -12.54 0.98
C ASN A 107 21.89 -13.34 2.04
N LYS A 108 21.22 -14.31 2.69
CA LYS A 108 21.83 -15.11 3.78
C LYS A 108 23.12 -15.82 3.36
N ASP A 109 23.21 -16.25 2.12
CA ASP A 109 24.35 -16.91 1.48
C ASP A 109 25.51 -15.95 1.15
N GLN A 110 25.24 -14.65 1.15
CA GLN A 110 26.20 -13.59 0.86
C GLN A 110 26.57 -12.79 2.11
N SER A 111 25.90 -13.06 3.23
CA SER A 111 26.09 -12.35 4.49
C SER A 111 27.35 -12.88 5.18
N PRO A 112 28.22 -12.00 5.71
CA PRO A 112 29.41 -12.42 6.43
C PRO A 112 29.04 -13.32 7.61
N ILE A 113 29.87 -14.32 7.91
CA ILE A 113 29.60 -15.24 9.03
C ILE A 113 30.09 -14.57 10.31
N GLY A 114 29.17 -14.41 11.27
CA GLY A 114 29.45 -13.85 12.57
C GLY A 114 30.22 -14.79 13.50
N PRO A 115 30.65 -14.31 14.67
CA PRO A 115 31.44 -15.08 15.64
C PRO A 115 30.73 -16.32 16.20
N ASP A 116 29.40 -16.38 16.11
CA ASP A 116 28.57 -17.50 16.53
C ASP A 116 28.40 -18.58 15.44
N GLY A 117 29.09 -18.41 14.30
CA GLY A 117 29.04 -19.32 13.16
C GLY A 117 27.77 -19.19 12.31
N LYS A 118 26.94 -18.16 12.53
CA LYS A 118 25.74 -17.88 11.74
C LYS A 118 25.95 -16.70 10.81
N PRO A 119 25.19 -16.60 9.70
CA PRO A 119 25.21 -15.41 8.86
C PRO A 119 24.79 -14.18 9.66
N ASP A 120 25.64 -13.16 9.68
CA ASP A 120 25.39 -11.86 10.27
C ASP A 120 24.64 -10.99 9.25
N LEU A 121 23.34 -10.84 9.49
CA LEU A 121 22.41 -10.13 8.62
C LEU A 121 22.31 -8.63 8.94
N GLU A 122 22.97 -8.17 10.00
CA GLU A 122 22.82 -6.81 10.53
C GLU A 122 24.09 -5.97 10.39
N THR A 123 25.21 -6.58 9.97
CA THR A 123 26.48 -5.87 9.78
C THR A 123 26.50 -5.01 8.51
N ILE A 124 27.05 -3.80 8.62
CA ILE A 124 27.12 -2.76 7.57
C ILE A 124 28.57 -2.54 7.07
N ASP A 125 29.50 -3.39 7.51
CA ASP A 125 30.93 -3.31 7.20
C ASP A 125 31.27 -3.77 5.77
#